data_AF-A0A383B6X7-F1
#
_entry.id   AF-A0A383B6X7-F1
#
_cell.length_a   1.000
_cell.length_b   1.000
_cell.length_c   1.000
_cell.angle_alpha   90.00
_cell.angle_beta   90.00
_cell.angle_gamma   90.00
#
_symmetry.space_group_name_H-M   'P 1'
#
loop_
_entity.id
_entity.type
_entity.pdbx_description
1 polymer ?
#
loop_
_entity_poly.entity_id
_entity_poly.type
_entity_poly.pdbx_seq_one_letter_code
_entity_poly.pdbx_strand_id
1 'polypeptide(L)'
;MAHVRQSRDEALARLRSAQRFGGCTRAALLGGVVRDPLLAAMADPEAARTCFGIRGADLQKRWARLVGLAGARPASLGFVQVDGTLGLLAKQLHTDQATLSRNLRTWERRDRPPALAEATRGKKPMVLVQIPFLTAWLLWVADA
;
A
#
# COMPACT_ATOMS: atom_id res chain seq x y z
N MET A 1 13.30 7.71 -10.04
CA MET A 1 13.03 7.31 -8.64
C MET A 1 11.54 7.44 -8.42
N ALA A 2 10.90 6.47 -7.77
CA ALA A 2 9.48 6.58 -7.44
C ALA A 2 9.25 7.74 -6.45
N HIS A 3 8.37 8.68 -6.79
CA HIS A 3 7.99 9.82 -5.94
C HIS A 3 6.87 9.41 -4.97
N VAL A 4 7.11 8.38 -4.16
CA VAL A 4 6.08 7.74 -3.31
C VAL A 4 5.54 8.74 -2.29
N ARG A 5 6.41 9.58 -1.72
CA ARG A 5 6.02 10.61 -0.77
C ARG A 5 5.08 11.64 -1.39
N GLN A 6 5.41 12.14 -2.57
CA GLN A 6 4.56 13.08 -3.32
C GLN A 6 3.20 12.44 -3.65
N SER A 7 3.21 11.20 -4.14
CA SER A 7 1.98 10.46 -4.45
C SER A 7 1.08 10.31 -3.21
N ARG A 8 1.66 10.12 -2.03
CA ARG A 8 0.89 10.08 -0.77
C ARG A 8 0.26 11.41 -0.43
N ASP A 9 1.00 12.50 -0.57
CA ASP A 9 0.50 13.84 -0.25
C ASP A 9 -0.67 14.22 -1.18
N GLU A 10 -0.54 13.90 -2.47
CA GLU A 10 -1.60 14.04 -3.47
C GLU A 10 -2.82 13.16 -3.16
N ALA A 11 -2.63 11.87 -2.83
CA ALA A 11 -3.71 10.97 -2.46
C ALA A 11 -4.48 11.47 -1.21
N LEU A 12 -3.76 11.93 -0.20
CA LEU A 12 -4.37 12.50 1.00
C LEU A 12 -5.10 13.82 0.71
N ALA A 13 -4.60 14.64 -0.22
CA ALA A 13 -5.28 15.85 -0.66
C ALA A 13 -6.59 15.53 -1.39
N ARG A 14 -6.57 14.54 -2.29
CA ARG A 14 -7.76 14.06 -3.01
C ARG A 14 -8.82 13.51 -2.04
N LEU A 15 -8.43 12.67 -1.08
CA LEU A 15 -9.36 12.19 -0.04
C LEU A 15 -9.97 13.35 0.75
N ARG A 16 -9.18 14.37 1.11
CA ARG A 16 -9.72 15.57 1.81
C ARG A 16 -10.72 16.33 0.93
N SER A 17 -10.51 16.37 -0.38
CA SER A 17 -11.44 17.00 -1.32
C SER A 17 -12.77 16.24 -1.36
N ALA A 18 -12.72 14.91 -1.51
CA ALA A 18 -13.89 14.05 -1.46
C ALA A 18 -14.71 14.22 -0.18
N GLN A 19 -14.04 14.27 0.98
CA GLN A 19 -14.69 14.54 2.27
C GLN A 19 -15.45 15.87 2.29
N ARG A 20 -14.86 16.92 1.72
CA ARG A 20 -15.49 18.25 1.69
C ARG A 20 -16.67 18.27 0.74
N PHE A 21 -16.54 17.64 -0.43
CA PHE A 21 -17.61 17.55 -1.41
C PHE A 21 -18.82 16.78 -0.88
N GLY A 22 -18.59 15.60 -0.31
CA GLY A 22 -19.64 14.74 0.25
C GLY A 22 -20.11 15.12 1.65
N GLY A 23 -19.52 16.14 2.29
CA GLY A 23 -19.88 16.56 3.65
C GLY A 23 -19.71 15.48 4.72
N CYS A 24 -18.75 14.55 4.56
CA CYS A 24 -18.66 13.34 5.39
C CYS A 24 -17.25 13.02 5.90
N THR A 25 -17.16 12.08 6.84
CA THR A 25 -15.90 11.66 7.44
C THR A 25 -15.17 10.66 6.53
N ARG A 26 -13.84 10.50 6.71
CA ARG A 26 -13.09 9.44 6.01
C ARG A 26 -13.63 8.04 6.29
N ALA A 27 -14.15 7.82 7.50
CA ALA A 27 -14.72 6.54 7.88
C ALA A 27 -16.05 6.27 7.17
N ALA A 28 -16.80 7.32 6.82
CA ALA A 28 -17.99 7.17 5.99
C ALA A 28 -17.63 6.82 4.53
N LEU A 29 -16.64 7.51 3.94
CA LEU A 29 -16.21 7.26 2.55
C LEU A 29 -15.52 5.91 2.39
N LEU A 30 -14.54 5.64 3.26
CA LEU A 30 -13.64 4.50 3.16
C LEU A 30 -13.65 3.75 4.48
N GLY A 31 -14.82 3.42 5.01
CA GLY A 31 -14.97 2.56 6.20
C GLY A 31 -14.57 1.11 5.95
N GLY A 32 -14.61 0.26 6.99
CA GLY A 32 -14.29 -1.17 6.84
C GLY A 32 -15.14 -1.86 5.77
N VAL A 33 -16.47 -1.64 5.80
CA VAL A 33 -17.42 -2.17 4.81
C VAL A 33 -17.02 -1.87 3.36
N VAL A 34 -16.39 -0.73 3.12
CA VAL A 34 -15.95 -0.31 1.78
C VAL A 34 -14.56 -0.83 1.45
N ARG A 35 -13.61 -0.77 2.40
CA ARG A 35 -12.21 -1.17 2.16
C ARG A 35 -12.05 -2.68 2.13
N ASP A 36 -12.69 -3.40 3.05
CA ASP A 36 -12.43 -4.82 3.30
C ASP A 36 -12.64 -5.69 2.04
N PRO A 37 -13.68 -5.49 1.20
CA PRO A 37 -13.82 -6.21 -0.05
C PRO A 37 -12.65 -5.98 -1.02
N LEU A 38 -12.16 -4.73 -1.13
CA LEU A 38 -11.02 -4.40 -1.98
C LEU A 38 -9.74 -5.05 -1.46
N LEU A 39 -9.52 -5.04 -0.14
CA LEU A 39 -8.36 -5.67 0.49
C LEU A 39 -8.40 -7.19 0.32
N ALA A 40 -9.56 -7.81 0.52
CA ALA A 40 -9.75 -9.24 0.31
C ALA A 40 -9.45 -9.64 -1.14
N ALA A 41 -10.00 -8.90 -2.11
CA ALA A 41 -9.76 -9.16 -3.54
C ALA A 41 -8.29 -8.99 -3.94
N MET A 42 -7.58 -7.99 -3.40
CA MET A 42 -6.16 -7.80 -3.71
C MET A 42 -5.24 -8.77 -2.96
N ALA A 43 -5.64 -9.24 -1.79
CA ALA A 43 -4.90 -10.21 -0.99
C ALA A 43 -5.15 -11.67 -1.40
N ASP A 44 -6.20 -11.93 -2.19
CA ASP A 44 -6.53 -13.25 -2.71
C ASP A 44 -5.33 -13.89 -3.44
N PRO A 45 -4.95 -15.15 -3.15
CA PRO A 45 -3.79 -15.79 -3.77
C PRO A 45 -3.84 -15.88 -5.29
N GLU A 46 -5.04 -16.08 -5.87
CA GLU A 46 -5.20 -16.18 -7.32
C GLU A 46 -5.06 -14.82 -7.98
N ALA A 47 -5.67 -13.78 -7.40
CA ALA A 47 -5.46 -12.39 -7.84
C ALA A 47 -4.00 -11.94 -7.69
N ALA A 48 -3.36 -12.28 -6.56
CA ALA A 48 -1.93 -12.05 -6.31
C ALA A 48 -1.07 -12.65 -7.44
N ARG A 49 -1.39 -13.87 -7.86
CA ARG A 49 -0.66 -14.58 -8.92
C ARG A 49 -0.89 -13.96 -10.30
N THR A 50 -2.15 -13.74 -10.66
CA THR A 50 -2.57 -13.37 -12.03
C THR A 50 -2.42 -11.89 -12.31
N CYS A 51 -2.88 -11.03 -11.41
CA CYS A 51 -2.88 -9.58 -11.59
C CYS A 51 -1.55 -8.93 -11.19
N PHE A 52 -0.87 -9.48 -10.17
CA PHE A 52 0.32 -8.86 -9.57
C PHE A 52 1.59 -9.68 -9.75
N GLY A 53 1.53 -10.84 -10.43
CA GLY A 53 2.70 -11.69 -10.67
C GLY A 53 3.42 -12.12 -9.38
N ILE A 54 2.66 -12.30 -8.29
CA ILE A 54 3.14 -12.73 -6.99
C ILE A 54 2.98 -14.25 -6.89
N ARG A 55 4.09 -14.96 -7.14
CA ARG A 55 4.12 -16.43 -7.20
C ARG A 55 4.77 -17.01 -5.95
N GLY A 56 4.22 -18.11 -5.46
CA GLY A 56 4.71 -18.84 -4.28
C GLY A 56 3.97 -18.46 -3.00
N ALA A 57 3.63 -19.47 -2.19
CA ALA A 57 2.75 -19.32 -1.03
C ALA A 57 3.27 -18.30 -0.01
N ASP A 58 4.58 -18.29 0.29
CA ASP A 58 5.15 -17.36 1.25
C ASP A 58 5.18 -15.92 0.73
N LEU A 59 5.40 -15.73 -0.56
CA LEU A 59 5.35 -14.40 -1.18
C LEU A 59 3.91 -13.89 -1.24
N GLN A 60 2.94 -14.75 -1.50
CA GLN A 60 1.51 -14.43 -1.47
C GLN A 60 1.05 -14.06 -0.05
N LYS A 61 1.42 -14.84 0.99
CA LYS A 61 1.15 -14.49 2.40
C LYS A 61 1.73 -13.13 2.76
N ARG A 62 2.95 -12.83 2.28
CA ARG A 62 3.61 -11.55 2.50
C ARG A 62 2.91 -10.40 1.78
N TRP A 63 2.48 -10.63 0.55
CA TRP A 63 1.69 -9.69 -0.23
C TRP A 63 0.36 -9.37 0.46
N ALA A 64 -0.38 -10.39 0.90
CA ALA A 64 -1.62 -10.21 1.65
C ALA A 64 -1.43 -9.37 2.93
N ARG A 65 -0.34 -9.60 3.68
CA ARG A 65 0.01 -8.76 4.84
C ARG A 65 0.31 -7.32 4.45
N LEU A 66 1.05 -7.11 3.37
CA LEU A 66 1.35 -5.76 2.87
C LEU A 66 0.07 -5.03 2.45
N VAL A 67 -0.84 -5.71 1.72
CA VAL A 67 -2.16 -5.19 1.35
C VAL A 67 -2.96 -4.81 2.60
N GLY A 68 -3.01 -5.68 3.61
CA GLY A 68 -3.69 -5.41 4.88
C GLY A 68 -3.15 -4.17 5.59
N LEU A 69 -1.83 -4.02 5.70
CA LEU A 69 -1.21 -2.82 6.29
C LEU A 69 -1.52 -1.56 5.47
N ALA A 70 -1.45 -1.66 4.14
CA ALA A 70 -1.69 -0.57 3.19
C ALA A 70 -3.15 -0.08 3.19
N GLY A 71 -4.09 -0.93 3.60
CA GLY A 71 -5.52 -0.63 3.71
C GLY A 71 -6.07 -0.51 5.12
N ALA A 72 -5.22 -0.62 6.15
CA ALA A 72 -5.66 -0.82 7.53
C ALA A 72 -6.58 0.29 8.07
N ARG A 73 -6.47 1.51 7.55
CA ARG A 73 -7.24 2.68 7.98
C ARG A 73 -7.70 3.48 6.77
N PRO A 74 -8.76 4.31 6.89
CA PRO A 74 -9.22 5.16 5.77
C PRO A 74 -8.11 6.03 5.18
N ALA A 75 -7.21 6.53 6.04
CA ALA A 75 -6.10 7.40 5.64
C ALA A 75 -4.85 6.62 5.16
N SER A 76 -4.84 5.28 5.21
CA SER A 76 -3.71 4.50 4.70
C SER A 76 -3.63 4.60 3.18
N LEU A 77 -4.75 4.59 2.46
CA LEU A 77 -4.84 4.84 1.01
C LEU A 77 -3.88 4.02 0.14
N GLY A 78 -3.56 2.78 0.52
CA GLY A 78 -2.59 1.96 -0.20
C GLY A 78 -1.14 2.21 0.21
N PHE A 79 -0.88 3.00 1.25
CA PHE A 79 0.45 3.30 1.77
C PHE A 79 0.72 2.62 3.11
N VAL A 80 1.96 2.19 3.30
CA VAL A 80 2.53 1.74 4.57
C VAL A 80 3.72 2.63 4.90
N GLN A 81 3.62 3.37 6.00
CA GLN A 81 4.75 4.12 6.57
C GLN A 81 5.26 3.37 7.79
N VAL A 82 6.58 3.16 7.83
CA VAL A 82 7.28 2.68 9.02
C VAL A 82 8.39 3.68 9.35
N ASP A 83 8.32 4.24 10.55
CA ASP A 83 9.39 5.04 11.10
C ASP A 83 10.55 4.09 11.48
N GLY A 84 11.76 4.40 11.04
CA GLY A 84 12.91 3.54 11.20
C GLY A 84 13.35 2.88 9.89
N THR A 85 13.75 1.62 9.98
CA THR A 85 14.40 0.88 8.88
C THR A 85 13.45 -0.09 8.19
N LEU A 86 13.85 -0.53 6.99
CA LEU A 86 13.14 -1.58 6.25
C LEU A 86 13.01 -2.89 7.05
N GLY A 87 13.93 -3.14 7.99
CA GLY A 87 13.87 -4.30 8.88
C GLY A 87 12.64 -4.32 9.80
N LEU A 88 12.11 -3.16 10.20
CA LEU A 88 10.88 -3.10 10.99
C LEU A 88 9.67 -3.50 10.14
N LEU A 89 9.59 -3.03 8.89
CA LEU A 89 8.56 -3.49 7.96
C LEU A 89 8.72 -4.99 7.66
N ALA A 90 9.96 -5.48 7.49
CA ALA A 90 10.22 -6.89 7.25
C ALA A 90 9.68 -7.79 8.39
N LYS A 91 9.85 -7.38 9.65
CA LYS A 91 9.27 -8.07 10.82
C LYS A 91 7.74 -8.14 10.75
N GLN A 92 7.07 -7.03 10.43
CA GLN A 92 5.61 -7.00 10.27
C GLN A 92 5.12 -7.91 9.13
N LEU A 93 5.95 -8.09 8.10
CA LEU A 93 5.67 -8.96 6.96
C LEU A 93 6.15 -10.41 7.16
N HIS A 94 6.72 -10.73 8.33
CA HIS A 94 7.32 -12.02 8.68
C HIS A 94 8.39 -12.48 7.69
N THR A 95 9.39 -11.64 7.46
CA THR A 95 10.56 -11.93 6.63
C THR A 95 11.78 -11.17 7.12
N ASP A 96 12.95 -11.48 6.58
CA ASP A 96 14.17 -10.70 6.77
C ASP A 96 14.23 -9.48 5.82
N GLN A 97 15.05 -8.51 6.21
CA GLN A 97 15.23 -7.25 5.47
C GLN A 97 15.78 -7.46 4.05
N ALA A 98 16.68 -8.44 3.85
CA ALA A 98 17.32 -8.65 2.56
C ALA A 98 16.33 -9.21 1.53
N THR A 99 15.49 -10.17 1.95
CA THR A 99 14.42 -10.72 1.12
C THR A 99 13.37 -9.66 0.82
N LEU A 100 12.93 -8.85 1.80
CA LEU A 100 11.99 -7.76 1.54
C LEU A 100 12.56 -6.73 0.54
N SER A 101 13.82 -6.32 0.74
CA SER A 101 14.52 -5.40 -0.17
C SER A 101 14.58 -5.94 -1.60
N ARG A 102 14.91 -7.23 -1.76
CA ARG A 102 14.95 -7.90 -3.07
C ARG A 102 13.58 -7.93 -3.73
N ASN A 103 12.52 -8.27 -2.98
CA ASN A 103 11.16 -8.29 -3.50
C ASN A 103 10.72 -6.91 -3.98
N LEU A 104 10.88 -5.87 -3.16
CA LEU A 104 10.51 -4.50 -3.50
C LEU A 104 11.25 -4.01 -4.76
N ARG A 105 12.57 -4.23 -4.85
CA ARG A 105 13.34 -3.89 -6.05
C ARG A 105 12.89 -4.65 -7.30
N THR A 106 12.49 -5.92 -7.12
CA THR A 106 12.00 -6.75 -8.23
C THR A 106 10.65 -6.28 -8.73
N TRP A 107 9.77 -5.87 -7.81
CA TRP A 107 8.46 -5.33 -8.11
C TRP A 107 8.53 -3.95 -8.76
N GLU A 108 9.39 -3.05 -8.27
CA GLU A 108 9.58 -1.70 -8.78
C GLU A 108 10.02 -1.67 -10.26
N ARG A 109 10.76 -2.68 -10.72
CA ARG A 109 11.29 -2.76 -12.09
C ARG A 109 10.26 -3.22 -13.14
N ARG A 110 9.05 -3.59 -12.72
CA ARG A 110 8.01 -4.07 -13.64
C ARG A 110 7.34 -2.88 -14.32
N ASP A 111 6.82 -3.08 -15.54
CA ASP A 111 6.06 -2.05 -16.27
C ASP A 111 4.86 -1.52 -15.44
N ARG A 112 4.21 -2.43 -14.71
CA ARG A 112 3.17 -2.12 -13.72
C ARG A 112 3.63 -2.62 -12.34
N PRO A 113 4.32 -1.79 -11.55
CA PRO A 113 4.83 -2.20 -10.24
C PRO A 113 3.69 -2.53 -9.27
N PRO A 114 3.66 -3.74 -8.68
CA PRO A 114 2.66 -4.04 -7.65
C PRO A 114 2.92 -3.26 -6.37
N ALA A 115 4.18 -2.90 -6.09
CA ALA A 115 4.52 -1.98 -5.03
C ALA A 115 5.72 -1.11 -5.41
N LEU A 116 5.73 0.11 -4.88
CA LEU A 116 6.81 1.08 -4.95
C LEU A 116 7.30 1.38 -3.54
N ALA A 117 8.60 1.59 -3.36
CA ALA A 117 9.18 1.89 -2.07
C ALA A 117 10.12 3.10 -2.13
N GLU A 118 9.99 3.98 -1.15
CA GLU A 118 10.87 5.10 -0.93
C GLU A 118 11.42 5.02 0.50
N ALA A 119 12.73 5.18 0.66
CA ALA A 119 13.37 5.18 1.96
C ALA A 119 14.11 6.49 2.18
N THR A 120 13.77 7.21 3.24
CA THR A 120 14.50 8.41 3.67
C THR A 120 15.55 8.01 4.69
N ARG A 121 16.78 8.52 4.52
CA ARG A 121 17.89 8.36 5.48
C ARG A 121 18.07 9.64 6.29
N GLY A 122 18.70 9.55 7.45
CA GLY A 122 19.06 10.71 8.28
C GLY A 122 18.56 10.59 9.72
N LYS A 123 18.37 11.73 10.39
CA LYS A 123 17.99 11.79 11.83
C LYS A 123 16.65 11.11 12.14
N LYS A 124 15.73 11.07 11.17
CA LYS A 124 14.45 10.37 11.28
C LYS A 124 14.28 9.48 10.04
N PRO A 125 14.92 8.29 10.03
CA PRO A 125 14.79 7.38 8.90
C PRO A 125 13.34 6.90 8.80
N MET A 126 12.87 6.70 7.57
CA MET A 126 11.50 6.30 7.28
C MET A 126 11.50 5.42 6.03
N VAL A 127 10.65 4.41 6.02
CA VAL A 127 10.30 3.66 4.82
C VAL A 127 8.83 3.89 4.50
N LEU A 128 8.56 4.27 3.26
CA LEU A 128 7.23 4.41 2.71
C LEU A 128 7.07 3.42 1.56
N VAL A 129 6.07 2.56 1.65
CA VAL A 129 5.68 1.64 0.57
C VAL A 129 4.30 2.03 0.09
N GLN A 130 4.09 2.02 -1.21
CA GLN A 130 2.79 2.21 -1.85
C GLN A 130 2.43 0.98 -2.65
N ILE A 131 1.16 0.59 -2.60
CA ILE A 131 0.50 -0.30 -3.57
C ILE A 131 -0.29 0.62 -4.53
N PRO A 132 0.23 0.93 -5.72
CA PRO A 132 -0.38 1.94 -6.59
C PRO A 132 -1.82 1.59 -7.00
N PHE A 133 -2.07 0.31 -7.30
CA PHE A 133 -3.40 -0.15 -7.70
C PHE A 133 -4.43 -0.02 -6.57
N LEU A 134 -4.06 -0.35 -5.34
CA LEU A 134 -4.90 -0.14 -4.16
C LEU A 134 -5.18 1.34 -3.91
N THR A 135 -4.17 2.18 -4.09
CA THR A 135 -4.32 3.64 -3.99
C THR A 135 -5.38 4.14 -4.99
N ALA A 136 -5.27 3.71 -6.26
CA ALA A 136 -6.19 4.11 -7.32
C ALA A 136 -7.64 3.68 -7.02
N TRP A 137 -7.86 2.42 -6.61
CA TRP A 137 -9.19 1.93 -6.27
C TRP A 137 -9.81 2.65 -5.07
N LEU A 138 -9.04 2.84 -3.99
CA LEU A 138 -9.55 3.55 -2.81
C LEU A 138 -9.91 5.00 -3.12
N LEU A 139 -9.12 5.69 -3.95
CA LEU A 139 -9.44 7.07 -4.35
C LEU A 139 -10.62 7.14 -5.31
N TRP A 140 -10.76 6.17 -6.22
CA TRP A 140 -11.93 6.09 -7.09
C TRP A 140 -13.21 5.89 -6.27
N VAL A 141 -13.19 4.98 -5.29
CA VAL A 141 -14.34 4.77 -4.40
C VAL A 141 -14.64 6.00 -3.53
N ALA A 142 -13.61 6.72 -3.08
CA ALA A 142 -13.84 7.94 -2.30
C ALA A 142 -14.46 9.08 -3.12
N ASP A 143 -14.25 9.10 -4.44
CA ASP A 143 -14.75 10.14 -5.34
C ASP A 143 -16.11 9.82 -5.97
N ALA A 144 -16.54 8.56 -5.93
CA ALA A 144 -17.80 8.07 -6.51
C ALA A 144 -19.01 8.45 -5.64
#